data_AF-A0A6A3P222-F1
#
_entry.id   AF-A0A6A3P222-F1
#
_cell.length_a   1.000
_cell.length_b   1.000
_cell.length_c   1.000
_cell.angle_alpha   90.00
_cell.angle_beta   90.00
_cell.angle_gamma   90.00
#
_symmetry.space_group_name_H-M   'P 1'
#
loop_
_entity.id
_entity.type
_entity.pdbx_description
1 polymer ?
#
loop_
_entity_poly.entity_id
_entity_poly.type
_entity_poly.pdbx_seq_one_letter_code
_entity_poly.pdbx_strand_id
1 'polypeptide(L)'
;MSVVEEGKEKPKELVSSYRPQNKEKGKKQSKVRVTVCVGTNSDGSEKLPLHFVGKAKKPRPFKNHNVFEETRATYTNTPKAWMNTAKFCEWLSDLNEAMRLQQRCRSTRPVLQPMDQGIIKSLKDHYQTTKTAAHLNDFRAGKKYIWLP
;
A
#
# COMPACT_ATOMS: atom_id res chain seq x y z
N MET A 1 -6.31 3.05 -65.12
CA MET A 1 -5.65 3.40 -63.84
C MET A 1 -6.61 3.05 -62.74
N SER A 2 -6.42 1.89 -62.11
CA SER A 2 -7.33 1.40 -61.07
C SER A 2 -6.64 1.59 -59.73
N VAL A 3 -7.20 2.46 -58.90
CA VAL A 3 -6.69 2.84 -57.58
C VAL A 3 -6.73 1.62 -56.66
N VAL A 4 -5.57 1.28 -56.10
CA VAL A 4 -5.41 0.25 -55.06
C VAL A 4 -5.84 0.90 -53.75
N GLU A 5 -7.00 0.52 -53.23
CA GLU A 5 -7.43 0.90 -51.88
C GLU A 5 -6.65 0.06 -50.86
N GLU A 6 -5.75 0.76 -50.17
CA GLU A 6 -4.86 0.27 -49.12
C GLU A 6 -5.69 -0.10 -47.88
N GLY A 7 -5.82 -1.41 -47.62
CA GLY A 7 -6.54 -1.93 -46.47
C GLY A 7 -5.85 -1.54 -45.16
N LYS A 8 -6.43 -0.59 -44.43
CA LYS A 8 -6.02 -0.22 -43.07
C LYS A 8 -6.21 -1.41 -42.11
N GLU A 9 -5.11 -2.05 -41.72
CA GLU A 9 -5.08 -3.00 -40.62
C GLU A 9 -5.43 -2.25 -39.32
N LYS A 10 -6.57 -2.59 -38.70
CA LYS A 10 -6.98 -2.02 -37.41
C LYS A 10 -6.02 -2.50 -36.30
N PRO A 11 -5.61 -1.63 -35.35
CA PRO A 11 -4.80 -2.05 -34.22
C PRO A 11 -5.51 -3.15 -33.43
N LYS A 12 -4.81 -4.25 -33.19
CA LYS A 12 -5.27 -5.34 -32.31
C LYS A 12 -5.25 -4.80 -30.88
N GLU A 13 -6.37 -4.27 -30.40
CA GLU A 13 -6.56 -4.00 -28.97
C GLU A 13 -6.34 -5.31 -28.20
N LEU A 14 -5.26 -5.35 -27.42
CA LEU A 14 -4.94 -6.41 -26.47
C LEU A 14 -5.85 -6.29 -25.24
N VAL A 15 -7.16 -6.42 -25.44
CA VAL A 15 -8.08 -6.68 -24.33
C VAL A 15 -7.90 -8.12 -23.90
N SER A 16 -7.16 -8.29 -22.79
CA SER A 16 -7.08 -9.56 -22.05
C SER A 16 -8.50 -10.05 -21.75
N SER A 17 -8.96 -11.03 -22.52
CA SER A 17 -10.27 -11.65 -22.32
C SER A 17 -10.24 -12.41 -21.00
N TYR A 18 -10.76 -11.79 -19.94
CA TYR A 18 -10.94 -12.45 -18.67
C TYR A 18 -12.03 -13.51 -18.85
N ARG A 19 -11.64 -14.76 -19.18
CA ARG A 19 -12.57 -15.89 -19.14
C ARG A 19 -12.74 -16.30 -17.68
N PRO A 20 -13.91 -16.09 -17.07
CA PRO A 20 -14.19 -16.73 -15.79
C PRO A 20 -14.02 -18.24 -15.97
N GLN A 21 -13.20 -18.85 -15.11
CA GLN A 21 -13.02 -20.30 -15.09
C GLN A 21 -14.35 -20.92 -14.68
N ASN A 22 -15.14 -21.35 -15.67
CA ASN A 22 -16.39 -22.03 -15.42
C ASN A 22 -16.06 -23.34 -14.67
N LYS A 23 -16.85 -23.67 -13.64
CA LYS A 23 -16.63 -24.85 -12.81
C LYS A 23 -16.90 -26.10 -13.66
N GLU A 24 -15.90 -26.57 -14.39
CA GLU A 24 -16.00 -27.79 -15.18
C GLU A 24 -16.24 -28.99 -14.23
N LYS A 25 -17.31 -29.75 -14.48
CA LYS A 25 -17.66 -30.92 -13.66
C LYS A 25 -16.48 -31.91 -13.67
N GLY A 26 -16.04 -32.33 -12.49
CA GLY A 26 -14.94 -33.30 -12.32
C GLY A 26 -13.52 -32.72 -12.24
N LYS A 27 -13.31 -31.41 -12.41
CA LYS A 27 -11.98 -30.79 -12.26
C LYS A 27 -11.81 -30.06 -10.93
N LYS A 28 -10.66 -30.30 -10.29
CA LYS A 28 -10.25 -29.59 -9.08
C LYS A 28 -9.95 -28.12 -9.41
N GLN A 29 -10.51 -27.21 -8.63
CA GLN A 29 -10.24 -25.79 -8.82
C GLN A 29 -8.74 -25.48 -8.65
N SER A 30 -8.22 -24.64 -9.54
CA SER A 30 -6.88 -24.09 -9.42
C SER A 30 -6.77 -23.28 -8.13
N LYS A 31 -5.78 -23.61 -7.29
CA LYS A 31 -5.46 -22.86 -6.06
C LYS A 31 -4.37 -21.81 -6.28
N VAL A 32 -4.09 -21.45 -7.53
CA VAL A 32 -3.12 -20.38 -7.85
C VAL A 32 -3.67 -19.06 -7.34
N ARG A 33 -2.81 -18.28 -6.68
CA ARG A 33 -3.14 -16.99 -6.07
C ARG A 33 -2.14 -15.94 -6.52
N VAL A 34 -2.64 -14.73 -6.70
CA VAL A 34 -1.85 -13.50 -6.88
C VAL A 34 -2.52 -12.46 -5.99
N THR A 35 -1.74 -11.80 -5.14
CA THR A 35 -2.20 -10.68 -4.33
C THR A 35 -1.81 -9.39 -5.03
N VAL A 36 -2.66 -8.38 -4.97
CA VAL A 36 -2.38 -7.05 -5.52
C VAL A 36 -2.53 -6.03 -4.40
N CYS A 37 -1.50 -5.24 -4.17
CA CYS A 37 -1.57 -4.07 -3.31
C CYS A 37 -1.97 -2.87 -4.15
N VAL A 38 -3.08 -2.28 -3.74
CA VAL A 38 -3.67 -1.08 -4.33
C VAL A 38 -3.68 0.01 -3.26
N GLY A 39 -3.44 1.25 -3.67
CA GLY A 39 -3.52 2.39 -2.79
C GLY A 39 -3.90 3.62 -3.58
N THR A 40 -4.71 4.48 -2.98
CA THR A 40 -5.15 5.74 -3.58
C THR A 40 -5.29 6.79 -2.48
N ASN A 41 -5.19 8.06 -2.83
CA ASN A 41 -5.52 9.15 -1.91
C ASN A 41 -7.02 9.14 -1.57
N SER A 42 -7.43 9.90 -0.56
CA SER A 42 -8.84 9.95 -0.13
C SER A 42 -9.81 10.39 -1.23
N ASP A 43 -9.33 11.22 -2.15
CA ASP A 43 -10.10 11.79 -3.26
C ASP A 43 -10.06 10.90 -4.52
N GLY A 44 -9.23 9.87 -4.57
CA GLY A 44 -9.09 8.98 -5.73
C GLY A 44 -8.33 9.55 -6.93
N SER A 45 -7.97 10.84 -6.89
CA SER A 45 -7.23 11.54 -7.95
C SER A 45 -5.83 11.00 -8.17
N GLU A 46 -5.19 10.46 -7.13
CA GLU A 46 -3.88 9.85 -7.23
C GLU A 46 -3.92 8.38 -6.80
N LYS A 47 -3.41 7.53 -7.68
CA LYS A 47 -3.34 6.07 -7.47
C LYS A 47 -1.87 5.67 -7.41
N LEU A 48 -1.53 4.90 -6.39
CA LEU A 48 -0.20 4.32 -6.25
C LEU A 48 0.04 3.27 -7.34
N PRO A 49 1.29 3.10 -7.79
CA PRO A 49 1.66 1.99 -8.67
C PRO A 49 1.23 0.65 -8.08
N LEU A 50 0.66 -0.22 -8.93
CA LEU A 50 0.23 -1.55 -8.50
C LEU A 50 1.45 -2.39 -8.09
N HIS A 51 1.33 -3.07 -6.95
CA HIS A 51 2.33 -4.02 -6.49
C HIS A 51 1.74 -5.43 -6.43
N PHE A 52 2.26 -6.32 -7.27
CA PHE A 52 1.81 -7.70 -7.38
C PHE A 52 2.65 -8.63 -6.51
N VAL A 53 2.01 -9.60 -5.86
CA VAL A 53 2.68 -10.66 -5.09
C VAL A 53 2.21 -12.01 -5.60
N GLY A 54 3.14 -12.82 -6.10
CA GLY A 54 2.85 -14.16 -6.61
C GLY A 54 3.71 -15.25 -5.99
N LYS A 55 3.42 -16.50 -6.34
CA LYS A 55 4.17 -17.69 -5.86
C LYS A 55 5.42 -18.02 -6.69
N ALA A 56 5.46 -17.65 -7.96
CA ALA A 56 6.63 -17.84 -8.80
C ALA A 56 7.56 -16.62 -8.74
N LYS A 57 8.88 -16.81 -8.76
CA LYS A 57 9.82 -15.68 -8.90
C LYS A 57 9.63 -14.94 -10.23
N LYS A 58 9.43 -15.69 -11.32
CA LYS A 58 9.04 -15.18 -12.63
C LYS A 58 7.84 -15.98 -13.13
N PRO A 59 6.63 -15.39 -13.21
CA PRO A 59 5.46 -16.07 -13.75
C PRO A 59 5.72 -16.59 -15.17
N ARG A 60 5.33 -17.83 -15.45
CA ARG A 60 5.51 -18.43 -16.80
C ARG A 60 4.85 -17.64 -17.93
N PRO A 61 3.68 -17.00 -17.74
CA PRO A 61 3.09 -16.15 -18.78
C PRO A 61 3.95 -14.93 -19.15
N PHE A 62 4.88 -14.51 -18.30
CA PHE A 62 5.79 -13.38 -18.53
C PHE A 62 7.18 -13.84 -18.96
N LYS A 63 7.28 -15.04 -19.53
CA LYS A 63 8.52 -15.53 -20.12
C LYS A 63 8.81 -14.67 -21.37
N ASN A 64 9.97 -14.03 -21.41
CA ASN A 64 10.44 -13.16 -22.50
C ASN A 64 9.73 -11.80 -22.66
N HIS A 65 8.83 -11.41 -21.76
CA HIS A 65 8.20 -10.09 -21.75
C HIS A 65 8.36 -9.45 -20.38
N ASN A 66 8.89 -8.23 -20.33
CA ASN A 66 8.91 -7.43 -19.09
C ASN A 66 7.64 -6.59 -18.93
N VAL A 67 6.55 -7.26 -18.56
CA VAL A 67 5.22 -6.61 -18.41
C VAL A 67 5.23 -5.55 -17.30
N PHE A 68 6.10 -5.71 -16.30
CA PHE A 68 6.15 -4.83 -15.13
C PHE A 68 6.75 -3.45 -15.45
N GLU A 69 7.76 -3.40 -16.32
CA GLU A 69 8.31 -2.13 -16.83
C GLU A 69 7.29 -1.37 -17.68
N GLU A 70 6.60 -2.07 -18.57
CA GLU A 70 5.58 -1.48 -19.45
C GLU A 70 4.40 -0.90 -18.66
N THR A 71 3.92 -1.65 -17.66
CA THR A 71 2.77 -1.25 -16.83
C THR A 71 3.14 -0.35 -15.66
N ARG A 72 4.44 -0.06 -15.46
CA ARG A 72 4.99 0.58 -14.25
C ARG A 72 4.55 -0.08 -12.95
N ALA A 73 4.23 -1.37 -13.01
CA ALA A 73 3.85 -2.15 -11.85
C ALA A 73 5.09 -2.83 -11.25
N THR A 74 5.03 -3.12 -9.96
CA THR A 74 6.10 -3.85 -9.28
C THR A 74 5.64 -5.27 -8.96
N TYR A 75 6.59 -6.22 -8.87
CA TYR A 75 6.29 -7.62 -8.59
C TYR A 75 7.24 -8.19 -7.56
N THR A 76 6.69 -8.85 -6.55
CA THR A 76 7.45 -9.63 -5.57
C THR A 76 6.93 -11.04 -5.46
N ASN A 77 7.78 -11.91 -4.93
CA ASN A 77 7.49 -13.32 -4.77
C ASN A 77 7.45 -13.71 -3.29
N THR A 78 6.37 -14.39 -2.90
CA THR A 78 6.30 -15.08 -1.60
C THR A 78 5.78 -16.52 -1.78
N PRO A 79 6.22 -17.49 -0.95
CA PRO A 79 5.80 -18.89 -1.10
C PRO A 79 4.27 -19.11 -1.06
N LYS A 80 3.56 -18.26 -0.33
CA LYS A 80 2.09 -18.30 -0.17
C LYS A 80 1.35 -17.34 -1.13
N ALA A 81 2.07 -16.56 -1.92
CA ALA A 81 1.54 -15.47 -2.76
C ALA A 81 0.71 -14.44 -1.99
N TRP A 82 1.00 -14.26 -0.69
CA TRP A 82 0.40 -13.26 0.19
C TRP A 82 1.45 -12.25 0.62
N MET A 83 1.02 -11.04 0.94
CA MET A 83 1.90 -10.03 1.51
C MET A 83 2.40 -10.48 2.89
N ASN A 84 3.69 -10.30 3.16
CA ASN A 84 4.29 -10.52 4.48
C ASN A 84 4.79 -9.19 5.04
N THR A 85 5.07 -9.13 6.34
CA THR A 85 5.55 -7.90 6.98
C THR A 85 6.84 -7.39 6.36
N ALA A 86 7.81 -8.27 6.07
CA ALA A 86 9.08 -7.88 5.49
C ALA A 86 8.93 -7.22 4.10
N LYS A 87 8.18 -7.84 3.17
CA LYS A 87 7.93 -7.29 1.83
C LYS A 87 7.06 -6.04 1.89
N PHE A 88 6.14 -5.97 2.86
CA PHE A 88 5.38 -4.76 3.09
C PHE A 88 6.27 -3.60 3.56
N CYS A 89 7.20 -3.85 4.49
CA CYS A 89 8.15 -2.84 4.95
C CYS A 89 9.11 -2.40 3.84
N GLU A 90 9.62 -3.33 3.03
CA GLU A 90 10.42 -3.02 1.83
C GLU A 90 9.63 -2.09 0.89
N TRP A 91 8.43 -2.53 0.48
CA TRP A 91 7.55 -1.74 -0.39
C TRP A 91 7.20 -0.36 0.19
N LEU A 92 6.93 -0.28 1.49
CA LEU A 92 6.62 0.97 2.17
C LEU A 92 7.83 1.91 2.22
N SER A 93 9.04 1.36 2.31
CA SER A 93 10.28 2.13 2.29
C SER A 93 10.51 2.75 0.91
N ASP A 94 10.33 1.96 -0.15
CA ASP A 94 10.38 2.43 -1.54
C ASP A 94 9.32 3.52 -1.81
N LEU A 95 8.11 3.31 -1.30
CA LEU A 95 7.02 4.27 -1.40
C LEU A 95 7.37 5.59 -0.68
N ASN A 96 7.89 5.51 0.54
CA ASN A 96 8.30 6.68 1.30
C ASN A 96 9.44 7.44 0.61
N GLU A 97 10.37 6.74 -0.02
CA GLU A 97 11.42 7.36 -0.81
C GLU A 97 10.87 8.06 -2.06
N ALA A 98 9.96 7.41 -2.80
CA ALA A 98 9.29 8.04 -3.94
C ALA A 98 8.52 9.30 -3.52
N MET A 99 7.79 9.26 -2.39
CA MET A 99 7.10 10.42 -1.83
C MET A 99 8.08 11.53 -1.41
N ARG A 100 9.24 11.18 -0.83
CA ARG A 100 10.29 12.14 -0.48
C ARG A 100 10.87 12.83 -1.72
N LEU A 101 11.10 12.09 -2.81
CA LEU A 101 11.58 12.66 -4.08
C LEU A 101 10.56 13.61 -4.70
N GLN A 102 9.27 13.30 -4.53
CA GLN A 102 8.16 14.20 -4.88
C GLN A 102 7.99 15.37 -3.90
N GLN A 103 8.88 15.55 -2.93
CA GLN A 103 8.82 16.57 -1.87
C GLN A 103 7.52 16.54 -1.06
N ARG A 104 6.84 15.39 -0.99
CA ARG A 104 5.69 15.24 -0.10
C ARG A 104 6.20 15.24 1.33
N CYS A 105 5.56 16.03 2.19
CA CYS A 105 6.00 16.14 3.59
C CYS A 105 6.02 14.76 4.26
N ARG A 106 7.20 14.40 4.77
CA ARG A 106 7.42 13.20 5.59
C ARG A 106 6.52 13.32 6.83
N SER A 107 5.54 12.43 6.94
CA SER A 107 4.52 12.38 8.00
C SER A 107 3.32 13.30 7.78
N THR A 108 2.28 12.71 7.20
CA THR A 108 0.90 13.08 7.45
C THR A 108 0.60 13.03 8.96
N ARG A 109 0.57 14.18 9.64
CA ARG A 109 -0.24 14.56 10.83
C ARG A 109 0.41 15.82 11.44
N PRO A 110 -0.31 16.94 11.69
CA PRO A 110 -1.75 17.06 12.00
C PRO A 110 -2.61 17.72 10.92
N VAL A 111 -2.03 18.27 9.84
CA VAL A 111 -2.77 19.10 8.88
C VAL A 111 -3.82 18.31 8.07
N LEU A 112 -3.54 17.03 7.75
CA LEU A 112 -4.42 16.21 6.92
C LEU A 112 -5.47 15.41 7.72
N GLN A 113 -5.39 15.40 9.06
CA GLN A 113 -6.33 14.67 9.92
C GLN A 113 -6.82 15.55 11.08
N PRO A 114 -7.54 16.64 10.80
CA PRO A 114 -8.03 17.55 11.82
C PRO A 114 -9.00 16.88 12.80
N MET A 115 -9.68 15.78 12.42
CA MET A 115 -10.55 15.01 13.33
C MET A 115 -9.77 14.34 14.47
N ASP A 116 -8.64 13.73 14.16
CA ASP A 116 -7.84 13.01 15.16
C ASP A 116 -7.11 13.98 16.10
N GLN A 117 -6.84 15.21 15.64
CA GLN A 117 -6.14 16.22 16.44
C GLN A 117 -6.93 16.60 17.70
N GLY A 118 -8.26 16.72 17.61
CA GLY A 118 -9.10 17.01 18.77
C GLY A 118 -9.07 15.88 19.80
N ILE A 119 -9.22 14.63 19.36
CA ILE A 119 -9.22 13.45 20.23
C ILE A 119 -7.83 13.25 20.88
N ILE A 120 -6.75 13.34 20.09
CA ILE A 120 -5.37 13.21 20.58
C ILE A 120 -5.03 14.34 21.56
N LYS A 121 -5.44 15.58 21.27
CA LYS A 121 -5.23 16.72 22.16
C LYS A 121 -5.98 16.52 23.48
N SER A 122 -7.26 16.17 23.43
CA SER A 122 -8.07 15.93 24.63
C SER A 122 -7.48 14.84 25.53
N LEU A 123 -6.99 13.75 24.94
CA LEU A 123 -6.39 12.65 25.69
C LEU A 123 -5.03 13.05 26.30
N LYS A 124 -4.21 13.79 25.55
CA LYS A 124 -2.93 14.33 26.05
C LYS A 124 -3.13 15.34 27.17
N ASP A 125 -4.08 16.26 27.01
CA ASP A 125 -4.41 17.28 28.00
C ASP A 125 -4.90 16.61 29.29
N HIS A 126 -5.83 15.65 29.19
CA HIS A 126 -6.33 14.90 30.35
C HIS A 126 -5.20 14.18 31.09
N TYR A 127 -4.32 13.47 30.36
CA TYR A 127 -3.18 12.78 30.96
C TYR A 127 -2.22 13.75 31.66
N GLN A 128 -1.92 14.91 31.06
CA GLN A 128 -1.05 15.92 31.65
C GLN A 128 -1.67 16.57 32.88
N THR A 129 -2.98 16.88 32.85
CA THR A 129 -3.70 17.41 34.00
C THR A 129 -3.70 16.41 35.15
N THR A 130 -4.00 15.14 34.88
CA THR A 130 -4.00 14.09 35.91
C THR A 130 -2.61 13.84 36.48
N LYS A 131 -1.56 13.83 35.64
CA LYS A 131 -0.16 13.70 36.09
C LYS A 131 0.30 14.88 36.94
N THR A 132 -0.06 16.10 36.53
CA THR A 132 0.27 17.33 37.28
C THR A 132 -0.48 17.39 38.60
N ALA A 133 -1.76 17.00 38.62
CA ALA A 133 -2.55 16.92 39.83
C ALA A 133 -2.02 15.86 40.79
N ALA A 134 -1.59 14.69 40.29
CA ALA A 134 -0.95 13.65 41.09
C ALA A 134 0.37 14.15 41.70
N HIS A 135 1.25 14.78 40.91
CA HIS A 135 2.48 15.38 41.42
C HIS A 135 2.23 16.52 42.44
N LEU A 136 1.21 17.34 42.21
CA LEU A 136 0.82 18.40 43.15
C LEU A 136 0.26 17.83 44.46
N ASN A 137 -0.53 16.75 44.37
CA ASN A 137 -1.04 16.04 45.53
C ASN A 137 0.09 15.35 46.31
N ASP A 138 1.08 14.76 45.63
CA ASP A 138 2.26 14.17 46.25
C ASP A 138 3.15 15.23 46.93
N PHE A 139 3.30 16.40 46.29
CA PHE A 139 3.97 17.58 46.87
C PHE A 139 3.24 18.10 48.11
N ARG A 140 1.91 18.27 48.04
CA ARG A 140 1.06 18.71 49.17
C ARG A 140 1.03 17.69 50.31
N ALA A 141 1.11 16.39 50.00
CA ALA A 141 1.19 15.31 50.97
C ALA A 141 2.59 15.17 51.61
N GLY A 142 3.54 16.05 51.27
CA GLY A 142 4.89 16.03 51.84
C GLY A 142 5.71 14.79 51.47
N LYS A 143 5.32 14.06 50.40
CA LYS A 143 6.10 12.90 49.94
C LYS A 143 7.44 13.39 49.43
N LYS A 144 8.52 12.97 50.11
CA LYS A 144 9.89 13.31 49.76
C LYS A 144 10.23 12.62 48.44
N TYR A 145 10.44 13.39 47.37
CA TYR A 145 10.95 12.85 46.11
C TYR A 145 12.36 12.30 46.35
N ILE A 146 12.50 10.98 46.38
CA ILE A 146 13.79 10.31 46.32
C ILE A 146 14.22 10.43 44.86
N TRP A 147 15.12 11.36 44.57
CA TRP A 147 15.88 11.32 43.32
C TRP A 147 16.68 10.01 43.35
N LEU A 148 16.21 8.99 42.64
CA LEU A 148 17.04 7.82 42.35
C LEU A 148 18.16 8.30 41.40
N PRO A 149 19.43 7.95 41.69
CA PRO A 149 20.59 8.38 40.91
C PRO A 149 20.56 7.88 39.46
#